data_AF-A0A8T5PIG7-F1
#
_entry.id   AF-A0A8T5PIG7-F1
#
_cell.length_a   1.000
_cell.length_b   1.000
_cell.length_c   1.000
_cell.angle_alpha   90.00
_cell.angle_beta   90.00
_cell.angle_gamma   90.00
#
_symmetry.space_group_name_H-M   'P 1'
#
loop_
_entity.id
_entity.type
_entity.pdbx_description
1 polymer ?
#
loop_
_entity_poly.entity_id
_entity_poly.type
_entity_poly.pdbx_seq_one_letter_code
_entity_poly.pdbx_strand_id
1 'polypeptide(L)'
;MLRKGKNFYVENYKKAIELYNKGYNIKDIASILGISYSACYTWIFKKRTPKKDIATKFYEFLKSNGPSPIIEINKEFAKHSDIYLVAKERGFKINRYKLPRILKGYSIWYYLEGQEEELLNRVKDIINKREELKDKLTEEIFRKINLAKE
;
A
#
# COMPACT_ATOMS: atom_id res chain seq x y z
N MET A 1 0.45 20.97 -24.57
CA MET A 1 -0.57 19.97 -24.17
C MET A 1 -0.09 19.31 -22.88
N LEU A 2 -0.83 19.42 -21.76
CA LEU A 2 -0.42 18.81 -20.48
C LEU A 2 -0.47 17.28 -20.59
N ARG A 3 0.60 16.60 -20.14
CA ARG A 3 0.67 15.13 -20.16
C ARG A 3 -0.32 14.56 -19.16
N LYS A 4 -1.29 13.77 -19.63
CA LYS A 4 -2.25 13.08 -18.77
C LYS A 4 -1.54 12.04 -17.89
N GLY A 5 -1.88 12.01 -16.59
CA GLY A 5 -1.30 11.09 -15.62
C GLY A 5 -1.77 9.64 -15.80
N LYS A 6 -1.10 8.67 -15.16
CA LYS A 6 -1.47 7.25 -15.25
C LYS A 6 -2.90 6.98 -14.73
N ASN A 7 -3.33 7.66 -13.68
CA ASN A 7 -4.67 7.49 -13.10
C ASN A 7 -5.80 7.89 -14.05
N PHE A 8 -5.59 8.95 -14.84
CA PHE A 8 -6.52 9.33 -15.89
C PHE A 8 -6.79 8.15 -16.85
N TYR A 9 -5.76 7.38 -17.22
CA TYR A 9 -5.94 6.22 -18.08
C TYR A 9 -6.61 5.04 -17.36
N VAL A 10 -6.34 4.84 -16.07
CA VAL A 10 -6.98 3.78 -15.26
C VAL A 10 -8.48 4.02 -15.10
N GLU A 11 -8.90 5.25 -14.81
CA GLU A 11 -10.30 5.61 -14.69
C GLU A 11 -11.04 5.49 -16.02
N ASN A 12 -10.45 5.99 -17.10
CA ASN A 12 -11.04 5.92 -18.44
C ASN A 12 -11.05 4.50 -19.01
N TYR A 13 -10.14 3.63 -18.58
CA TYR A 13 -10.16 2.22 -18.99
C TYR A 13 -11.46 1.54 -18.58
N LYS A 14 -11.92 1.71 -17.33
CA LYS A 14 -13.19 1.12 -16.87
C LYS A 14 -14.37 1.63 -17.69
N LYS A 15 -14.44 2.96 -17.87
CA LYS A 15 -15.50 3.61 -18.67
C LYS A 15 -15.47 3.16 -20.14
N ALA A 16 -14.30 2.96 -20.72
CA ALA A 16 -14.14 2.49 -22.09
C ALA A 16 -14.69 1.07 -22.27
N ILE A 17 -14.42 0.17 -21.31
CA ILE A 17 -14.97 -1.20 -21.33
C ILE A 17 -16.50 -1.15 -21.16
N GLU A 18 -17.02 -0.33 -20.26
CA GLU A 18 -18.48 -0.16 -20.07
C GLU A 18 -19.18 0.35 -21.34
N LEU A 19 -18.63 1.37 -22.00
CA LEU A 19 -19.18 1.91 -23.24
C LEU A 19 -19.11 0.89 -24.38
N TYR A 20 -18.02 0.14 -24.48
CA TYR A 20 -17.90 -0.92 -25.48
C TYR A 20 -18.95 -2.01 -25.26
N ASN A 21 -19.17 -2.43 -24.02
CA ASN A 21 -20.23 -3.40 -23.67
C ASN A 21 -21.64 -2.87 -23.95
N LYS A 22 -21.83 -1.55 -24.01
CA LYS A 22 -23.09 -0.90 -24.44
C LYS A 22 -23.24 -0.80 -25.97
N GLY A 23 -22.27 -1.28 -26.74
CA GLY A 23 -22.30 -1.30 -28.21
C GLY A 23 -21.66 -0.09 -28.88
N TYR A 24 -21.02 0.82 -28.14
CA TYR A 24 -20.32 1.96 -28.76
C TYR A 24 -19.09 1.49 -29.52
N ASN A 25 -18.82 2.11 -30.68
CA ASN A 25 -17.60 1.83 -31.43
C ASN A 25 -16.38 2.57 -30.81
N ILE A 26 -15.18 2.12 -31.16
CA ILE A 26 -13.92 2.62 -30.58
C ILE A 26 -13.73 4.13 -30.81
N LYS A 27 -14.13 4.64 -31.98
CA LYS A 27 -13.95 6.04 -32.37
C LYS A 27 -14.81 6.95 -31.50
N ASP A 28 -16.05 6.55 -31.26
CA ASP A 28 -16.97 7.28 -30.40
C ASP A 28 -16.49 7.24 -28.94
N ILE A 29 -16.06 6.07 -28.45
CA ILE A 29 -15.48 5.94 -27.10
C ILE A 29 -14.26 6.85 -26.92
N ALA A 30 -13.36 6.87 -27.91
CA ALA A 30 -12.18 7.72 -27.89
C ALA A 30 -12.53 9.22 -27.83
N SER A 31 -13.55 9.63 -28.60
CA SER A 31 -14.05 11.00 -28.60
C SER A 31 -14.71 11.37 -27.26
N ILE A 32 -15.62 10.52 -26.76
CA ILE A 32 -16.35 10.71 -25.49
C ILE A 32 -15.39 10.85 -24.31
N LEU A 33 -14.37 9.99 -24.25
CA LEU A 33 -13.41 9.96 -23.13
C LEU A 33 -12.22 10.92 -23.35
N GLY A 34 -12.14 11.58 -24.50
CA GLY A 34 -11.03 12.45 -24.87
C GLY A 34 -9.67 11.73 -24.86
N ILE A 35 -9.62 10.49 -25.33
CA ILE A 35 -8.40 9.67 -25.39
C ILE A 35 -8.08 9.26 -26.82
N SER A 36 -6.85 8.80 -27.06
CA SER A 36 -6.47 8.37 -28.41
C SER A 36 -7.19 7.08 -28.80
N TYR A 37 -7.57 6.98 -30.08
CA TYR A 37 -8.14 5.76 -30.66
C TYR A 37 -7.29 4.53 -30.35
N SER A 38 -5.96 4.67 -30.48
CA SER A 38 -5.00 3.60 -30.18
C SER A 38 -5.10 3.11 -28.74
N ALA A 39 -5.25 4.01 -27.75
CA ALA A 39 -5.44 3.62 -26.37
C ALA A 39 -6.70 2.75 -26.20
N CYS A 40 -7.87 3.22 -26.67
CA CYS A 40 -9.11 2.45 -26.65
C CYS A 40 -8.96 1.09 -27.34
N TYR A 41 -8.37 1.06 -28.54
CA TYR A 41 -8.15 -0.17 -29.30
C TYR A 41 -7.31 -1.18 -28.51
N THR A 42 -6.20 -0.73 -27.91
CA THR A 42 -5.35 -1.62 -27.10
C THR A 42 -6.03 -2.13 -25.83
N TRP A 43 -6.92 -1.35 -25.23
CA TRP A 43 -7.65 -1.74 -24.03
C TRP A 43 -8.70 -2.80 -24.32
N ILE A 44 -9.49 -2.60 -25.38
CA ILE A 44 -10.60 -3.47 -25.74
C ILE A 44 -10.10 -4.75 -26.42
N PHE A 45 -9.27 -4.63 -27.46
CA PHE A 45 -8.89 -5.78 -28.30
C PHE A 45 -7.60 -6.45 -27.86
N LYS A 46 -6.60 -5.66 -27.44
CA LYS A 46 -5.32 -6.21 -26.96
C LYS A 46 -5.30 -6.53 -25.46
N LYS A 47 -6.42 -6.27 -24.76
CA LYS A 47 -6.59 -6.49 -23.31
C LYS A 47 -5.46 -5.91 -22.45
N ARG A 48 -4.81 -4.83 -22.92
CA ARG A 48 -3.72 -4.17 -22.19
C ARG A 48 -4.34 -3.25 -21.15
N THR A 49 -4.22 -3.61 -19.87
CA THR A 49 -4.73 -2.78 -18.77
C THR A 49 -3.71 -1.69 -18.40
N PRO A 50 -4.15 -0.44 -18.21
CA PRO A 50 -3.26 0.59 -17.66
C PRO A 50 -2.86 0.20 -16.24
N LYS A 51 -1.55 0.28 -15.95
CA LYS A 51 -1.03 0.00 -14.61
C LYS A 51 -1.34 1.18 -13.69
N LYS A 52 -1.94 0.89 -12.52
CA LYS A 52 -2.01 1.84 -11.41
C LYS A 52 -0.62 2.32 -11.04
N ASP A 53 -0.50 3.58 -10.70
CA ASP A 53 0.76 4.09 -10.18
C ASP A 53 1.05 3.57 -8.77
N ILE A 54 2.30 3.73 -8.36
CA ILE A 54 2.80 3.17 -7.12
C ILE A 54 2.15 3.78 -5.87
N ALA A 55 1.79 5.07 -5.90
CA ALA A 55 1.15 5.75 -4.77
C ALA A 55 -0.29 5.25 -4.58
N THR A 56 -1.03 5.06 -5.69
CA THR A 56 -2.36 4.43 -5.63
C THR A 56 -2.29 3.01 -5.11
N LYS A 57 -1.32 2.20 -5.57
CA LYS A 57 -1.12 0.84 -5.03
C LYS A 57 -0.81 0.84 -3.54
N PHE A 58 0.03 1.77 -3.10
CA PHE A 58 0.38 1.95 -1.69
C PHE A 58 -0.83 2.31 -0.84
N TYR A 59 -1.69 3.22 -1.31
CA TYR A 59 -2.96 3.53 -0.67
C TYR A 59 -3.89 2.32 -0.58
N GLU A 60 -4.04 1.58 -1.68
CA GLU A 60 -4.88 0.37 -1.72
C GLU A 60 -4.37 -0.75 -0.81
N PHE A 61 -3.04 -0.87 -0.67
CA PHE A 61 -2.42 -1.79 0.28
C PHE A 61 -2.85 -1.45 1.72
N LEU A 62 -2.72 -0.19 2.14
CA LEU A 62 -3.11 0.23 3.50
C LEU A 62 -4.62 0.15 3.73
N LYS A 63 -5.42 0.36 2.68
CA LYS A 63 -6.88 0.19 2.74
C LYS A 63 -7.27 -1.27 2.99
N SER A 64 -6.53 -2.21 2.43
CA SER A 64 -6.85 -3.64 2.51
C SER A 64 -6.23 -4.33 3.73
N ASN A 65 -4.99 -3.97 4.07
CA ASN A 65 -4.23 -4.62 5.15
C ASN A 65 -4.30 -3.88 6.49
N GLY A 66 -4.79 -2.63 6.49
CA GLY A 66 -4.78 -1.78 7.67
C GLY A 66 -3.41 -1.11 7.93
N PRO A 67 -3.24 -0.50 9.12
CA PRO A 67 -1.98 0.06 9.57
C PRO A 67 -0.87 -0.97 9.53
N SER A 68 0.24 -0.62 8.88
CA SER A 68 1.31 -1.58 8.58
C SER A 68 2.70 -1.01 8.93
N PRO A 69 3.58 -1.82 9.54
CA PRO A 69 4.94 -1.42 9.85
C PRO A 69 5.82 -1.42 8.60
N ILE A 70 6.94 -0.68 8.66
CA ILE A 70 7.93 -0.59 7.58
C ILE A 70 8.45 -1.96 7.14
N ILE A 71 8.59 -2.93 8.05
CA ILE A 71 9.04 -4.29 7.68
C ILE A 71 8.06 -5.02 6.76
N GLU A 72 6.75 -4.79 6.90
CA GLU A 72 5.75 -5.37 6.01
C GLU A 72 5.66 -4.59 4.71
N ILE A 73 5.65 -3.27 4.82
CA ILE A 73 5.63 -2.37 3.67
C ILE A 73 6.82 -2.58 2.74
N ASN A 74 8.03 -2.80 3.29
CA ASN A 74 9.24 -3.00 2.49
C ASN A 74 9.23 -4.25 1.63
N LYS A 75 8.37 -5.24 1.92
CA LYS A 75 8.23 -6.45 1.10
C LYS A 75 7.72 -6.11 -0.30
N GLU A 76 6.87 -5.10 -0.42
CA GLU A 76 6.26 -4.68 -1.70
C GLU A 76 6.72 -3.30 -2.17
N PHE A 77 7.10 -2.42 -1.24
CA PHE A 77 7.36 -1.01 -1.50
C PHE A 77 8.72 -0.58 -0.93
N ALA A 78 9.83 -1.07 -1.51
CA ALA A 78 11.19 -0.77 -1.03
C ALA A 78 11.49 0.74 -0.88
N LYS A 79 10.92 1.59 -1.74
CA LYS A 79 11.04 3.07 -1.68
C LYS A 79 9.85 3.73 -0.97
N HIS A 80 9.34 3.10 0.08
CA HIS A 80 8.13 3.53 0.81
C HIS A 80 8.14 5.00 1.24
N SER A 81 9.30 5.56 1.60
CA SER A 81 9.39 6.98 2.00
C SER A 81 9.04 7.92 0.85
N ASP A 82 9.62 7.70 -0.34
CA ASP A 82 9.34 8.50 -1.53
C ASP A 82 7.89 8.31 -1.98
N ILE A 83 7.42 7.06 -1.94
CA ILE A 83 6.04 6.71 -2.31
C ILE A 83 5.04 7.43 -1.39
N TYR A 84 5.31 7.48 -0.09
CA TYR A 84 4.52 8.22 0.88
C TYR A 84 4.46 9.72 0.57
N LEU A 85 5.60 10.35 0.25
CA LEU A 85 5.64 11.78 -0.11
C LEU A 85 4.80 12.06 -1.36
N VAL A 86 4.98 11.27 -2.41
CA VAL A 86 4.19 11.37 -3.64
C VAL A 86 2.70 11.15 -3.35
N ALA A 87 2.36 10.24 -2.44
CA ALA A 87 0.97 10.01 -2.07
C ALA A 87 0.37 11.21 -1.31
N LYS A 88 1.11 11.81 -0.38
CA LYS A 88 0.73 13.06 0.32
C LYS A 88 0.51 14.21 -0.65
N GLU A 89 1.44 14.43 -1.60
CA GLU A 89 1.33 15.48 -2.62
C GLU A 89 0.07 15.32 -3.48
N ARG A 90 -0.38 14.08 -3.68
CA ARG A 90 -1.61 13.76 -4.42
C ARG A 90 -2.88 13.85 -3.58
N GLY A 91 -2.78 14.24 -2.31
CA GLY A 91 -3.91 14.38 -1.41
C GLY A 91 -4.41 13.07 -0.81
N PHE A 92 -3.66 11.96 -0.91
CA PHE A 92 -4.02 10.76 -0.16
C PHE A 92 -3.88 11.02 1.33
N LYS A 93 -4.93 10.66 2.09
CA LYS A 93 -5.01 10.77 3.55
C LYS A 93 -4.21 9.66 4.25
N ILE A 94 -2.90 9.58 3.95
CA ILE A 94 -1.96 8.62 4.54
C ILE A 94 -1.11 9.35 5.57
N ASN A 95 -0.94 8.75 6.75
CA ASN A 95 -0.11 9.27 7.81
C ASN A 95 1.00 8.28 8.19
N ARG A 96 2.01 8.78 8.91
CA ARG A 96 3.13 7.98 9.41
C ARG A 96 3.27 8.14 10.91
N TYR A 97 3.30 7.03 11.63
CA TYR A 97 3.55 6.98 13.06
C TYR A 97 4.97 6.47 13.34
N LYS A 98 5.66 7.09 14.31
CA LYS A 98 7.05 6.76 14.65
C LYS A 98 7.13 6.26 16.08
N LEU A 99 7.81 5.13 16.23
CA LEU A 99 8.13 4.48 17.49
C LEU A 99 9.65 4.51 17.73
N PRO A 100 10.11 4.20 18.95
CA PRO A 100 11.53 4.14 19.27
C PRO A 100 12.32 3.22 18.33
N ARG A 101 13.52 3.66 17.94
CA ARG A 101 14.39 2.94 16.98
C ARG A 101 14.76 1.52 17.40
N ILE A 102 14.69 1.21 18.70
CA ILE A 102 14.95 -0.14 19.24
C ILE A 102 14.03 -1.20 18.62
N LEU A 103 12.84 -0.80 18.14
CA LEU A 103 11.88 -1.69 17.47
C LEU A 103 12.20 -1.95 15.99
N LYS A 104 13.31 -1.39 15.46
CA LYS A 104 13.82 -1.63 14.10
C LYS A 104 12.73 -1.55 13.03
N GLY A 105 12.38 -2.67 12.39
CA GLY A 105 11.38 -2.79 11.33
C GLY A 105 9.94 -2.46 11.76
N TYR A 106 9.70 -2.25 13.05
CA TYR A 106 8.43 -1.79 13.61
C TYR A 106 8.49 -0.33 14.10
N SER A 107 9.61 0.37 13.86
CA SER A 107 9.79 1.76 14.31
C SER A 107 8.99 2.78 13.49
N ILE A 108 8.54 2.43 12.29
CA ILE A 108 7.77 3.30 11.42
C ILE A 108 6.54 2.54 10.95
N TRP A 109 5.39 3.18 11.08
CA TRP A 109 4.10 2.66 10.64
C TRP A 109 3.46 3.61 9.66
N TYR A 110 2.79 3.06 8.66
CA TYR A 110 1.95 3.80 7.72
C TYR A 110 0.50 3.39 7.91
N TYR A 111 -0.41 4.35 7.84
CA TYR A 111 -1.84 4.13 8.06
C TYR A 111 -2.66 5.18 7.32
N LEU A 112 -3.93 4.89 7.06
CA LEU A 112 -4.91 5.84 6.53
C LEU A 112 -5.59 6.60 7.67
N GLU A 113 -6.01 7.83 7.40
CA GLU A 113 -6.90 8.58 8.29
C GLU A 113 -8.16 7.75 8.60
N GLY A 114 -8.50 7.63 9.88
CA GLY A 114 -9.57 6.75 10.39
C GLY A 114 -9.09 5.38 10.88
N GLN A 115 -7.80 5.05 10.73
CA GLN A 115 -7.20 3.80 11.24
C GLN A 115 -6.38 4.00 12.52
N GLU A 116 -6.55 5.11 13.22
CA GLU A 116 -5.75 5.49 14.40
C GLU A 116 -5.91 4.48 15.55
N GLU A 117 -7.13 4.04 15.83
CA GLU A 117 -7.41 3.08 16.90
C GLU A 117 -6.82 1.70 16.57
N GLU A 118 -7.01 1.23 15.33
CA GLU A 118 -6.44 -0.03 14.86
C GLU A 118 -4.90 -0.01 14.93
N LEU A 119 -4.28 1.13 14.57
CA LEU A 119 -2.84 1.33 14.68
C LEU A 119 -2.39 1.14 16.12
N LEU A 120 -3.05 1.80 17.07
CA LEU A 120 -2.67 1.71 18.49
C LEU A 120 -2.81 0.28 19.02
N ASN A 121 -3.88 -0.43 18.64
CA ASN A 121 -4.08 -1.83 19.05
C ASN A 121 -2.98 -2.73 18.49
N ARG A 122 -2.66 -2.64 17.19
CA ARG A 122 -1.57 -3.43 16.58
C ARG A 122 -0.20 -3.13 17.20
N VAL A 123 0.07 -1.86 17.49
CA VAL A 123 1.32 -1.45 18.14
C VAL A 123 1.42 -2.03 19.55
N LYS A 124 0.33 -1.98 20.34
CA LYS A 124 0.27 -2.58 21.67
C LYS A 124 0.53 -4.09 21.62
N ASP A 125 -0.11 -4.79 20.69
CA ASP A 125 0.07 -6.24 20.53
C ASP A 125 1.53 -6.62 20.25
N ILE A 126 2.23 -5.82 19.44
CA ILE A 126 3.64 -6.07 19.12
C ILE A 126 4.55 -5.78 20.31
N ILE A 127 4.26 -4.73 21.08
CA ILE A 127 5.01 -4.43 22.31
C ILE A 127 4.81 -5.54 23.34
N ASN A 128 3.57 -5.99 23.55
CA ASN A 128 3.25 -7.06 24.50
C ASN A 128 3.95 -8.37 24.10
N LYS A 129 3.85 -8.78 22.83
CA LYS A 129 4.55 -9.97 22.31
C LYS A 129 6.07 -9.88 22.50
N ARG A 130 6.65 -8.69 22.39
CA ARG A 130 8.09 -8.49 22.61
C ARG A 130 8.47 -8.69 24.07
N GLU A 131 7.70 -8.15 25.01
CA GLU A 131 7.97 -8.35 26.44
C GLU A 131 7.78 -9.82 26.83
N GLU A 132 6.72 -10.49 26.37
CA GLU A 132 6.52 -11.93 26.59
C GLU A 132 7.69 -12.79 26.08
N LEU A 133 8.21 -12.48 24.88
CA LEU A 133 9.36 -13.20 24.32
C LEU A 133 10.65 -12.96 25.11
N LYS A 134 10.82 -11.74 25.63
CA LYS A 134 11.96 -11.38 26.46
C LYS A 134 11.93 -12.15 27.77
N ASP A 135 10.77 -12.23 28.43
CA ASP A 135 10.61 -12.97 29.68
C ASP A 135 10.90 -14.47 29.49
N LYS A 136 10.32 -15.08 28.44
CA LYS A 136 10.60 -16.49 28.09
C LYS A 136 12.07 -16.75 27.83
N LEU A 137 12.75 -15.86 27.10
CA LEU A 137 14.17 -15.99 26.82
C LEU A 137 15.01 -15.88 28.10
N THR A 138 14.66 -14.96 29.00
CA THR A 138 15.31 -14.81 30.30
C THR A 138 15.15 -16.07 31.15
N GLU A 139 13.94 -16.63 31.24
CA GLU A 139 13.69 -17.89 31.94
C GLU A 139 14.49 -19.07 31.37
N GLU A 140 14.56 -19.18 30.03
CA GLU A 140 15.32 -20.24 29.38
C GLU A 140 16.83 -20.13 29.64
N ILE A 141 17.37 -18.92 29.62
CA ILE A 141 18.78 -18.65 29.96
C ILE A 141 19.06 -19.05 31.42
N PHE A 142 18.20 -18.66 32.36
CA PHE A 142 18.36 -19.04 33.77
C PHE A 142 18.34 -20.55 33.98
N ARG A 143 17.40 -21.28 33.33
CA ARG A 143 17.35 -22.75 33.38
C ARG A 143 18.63 -23.39 32.86
N LYS A 144 19.16 -22.92 31.72
CA LYS A 144 20.40 -23.43 31.12
C LYS A 144 21.62 -23.19 32.02
N ILE A 145 21.72 -22.01 32.65
CA ILE A 145 22.80 -21.69 33.58
C ILE A 145 22.77 -22.60 34.81
N ASN A 146 21.59 -22.92 35.33
CA ASN A 146 21.45 -23.80 36.50
C ASN A 146 21.80 -25.26 36.16
N LEU A 147 21.36 -25.75 34.99
CA LEU A 147 21.71 -27.11 34.53
C LEU A 147 23.21 -27.28 34.23
N ALA A 148 23.93 -26.21 33.87
CA ALA A 148 25.37 -26.25 33.62
C ALA A 148 26.22 -26.20 34.90
N LYS A 149 25.60 -26.02 36.07
CA LYS A 149 26.26 -25.99 37.39
C LYS A 149 26.10 -27.30 38.17
N GLU A 150 25.29 -28.23 37.67
CA GLU A 150 25.17 -29.62 38.15
C GLU A 150 26.10 -30.54 37.35
#